data_AF-A0A9P4JX69-F1
#
_entry.id   AF-A0A9P4JX69-F1
#
_cell.length_a   1.000
_cell.length_b   1.000
_cell.length_c   1.000
_cell.angle_alpha   90.00
_cell.angle_beta   90.00
_cell.angle_gamma   90.00
#
_symmetry.space_group_name_H-M   'P 1'
#
loop_
_entity.id
_entity.type
_entity.pdbx_description
1 polymer ?
#
loop_
_entity_poly.entity_id
_entity_poly.type
_entity_poly.pdbx_seq_one_letter_code
_entity_poly.pdbx_strand_id
1 'polypeptide(L)'
;MYLQFEIYRSFSLMDRILLMIFVDTACCPKKPKYTPSTSFSTHPSYPFPIPHLPSSITDHLGFAPASEGQFINDQTDLDLDLIYYQPYIPAAAQTALFSFLRQELPFYRVHYAIDRGRISTQITTPRYTTVFGTSLPVGNTRYKCTPRPLPFCLDELRKIIEATTGQTFNFCLGNYYADGQDSISYHSDDERFLGPDPAIASLSFGAKRDFLIKHKPIPPPDSRWRSGPEPKQIKLALYSGDMLLIKGRTQANWLHSVPKRAGVDGQMGRINVTFRKAVVKAGTENYYTYNVGKGDVFRWNEDGGRMVPWGKREVWARGEGV
;
A
#
# COMPACT_ATOMS: atom_id res chain seq x y z
N MET A 1 29.00 -5.50 -8.11
CA MET A 1 27.82 -4.78 -7.58
C MET A 1 27.76 -4.82 -6.04
N TYR A 2 28.92 -4.79 -5.37
CA TYR A 2 29.05 -4.73 -3.89
C TYR A 2 29.95 -3.56 -3.44
N LEU A 3 30.52 -2.80 -4.39
CA LEU A 3 31.46 -1.71 -4.14
C LEU A 3 30.84 -0.30 -4.21
N GLN A 4 29.54 -0.19 -4.51
CA GLN A 4 28.87 1.11 -4.68
C GLN A 4 28.13 1.59 -3.41
N PHE A 5 28.07 0.74 -2.37
CA PHE A 5 27.41 1.05 -1.10
C PHE A 5 28.34 1.72 -0.06
N GLU A 6 29.66 1.65 -0.21
CA GLU A 6 30.62 2.20 0.78
C GLU A 6 31.10 3.63 0.51
N ILE A 7 30.80 4.23 -0.64
CA ILE A 7 31.30 5.58 -1.00
C ILE A 7 30.36 6.71 -0.55
N TYR A 8 29.12 6.41 -0.14
CA TYR A 8 28.13 7.45 0.19
C TYR A 8 28.16 7.98 1.64
N ARG A 9 29.09 7.50 2.47
CA ARG A 9 29.24 7.96 3.87
C ARG A 9 30.14 9.18 4.07
N SER A 10 30.66 9.80 3.00
CA SER A 10 31.69 10.85 3.12
C SER A 10 31.46 12.12 2.28
N PHE A 11 30.22 12.57 2.10
CA PHE A 11 29.96 13.88 1.49
C PHE A 11 29.27 14.84 2.47
N SER A 12 29.83 16.04 2.60
CA SER A 12 29.34 17.06 3.52
C SER A 12 28.10 17.76 2.94
N LEU A 13 27.33 18.43 3.81
CA LEU A 13 26.14 19.20 3.45
C LEU A 13 26.42 20.27 2.37
N MET A 14 27.66 20.76 2.25
CA MET A 14 28.07 21.75 1.24
C MET A 14 28.20 21.16 -0.17
N ASP A 15 28.52 19.87 -0.30
CA ASP A 15 28.64 19.21 -1.61
C ASP A 15 27.26 18.97 -2.26
N ARG A 16 26.19 18.95 -1.45
CA ARG A 16 24.80 18.82 -1.91
C ARG A 16 24.21 20.13 -2.43
N ILE A 17 24.75 21.27 -1.98
CA ILE A 17 24.25 22.61 -2.34
C ILE A 17 24.78 23.05 -3.71
N LEU A 18 25.99 22.62 -4.09
CA LEU A 18 26.63 23.06 -5.33
C LEU A 18 26.01 22.45 -6.60
N LEU A 19 25.30 21.31 -6.49
CA LEU A 19 24.62 20.68 -7.63
C LEU A 19 23.26 21.33 -7.98
N MET A 20 22.74 22.25 -7.16
CA MET A 20 21.42 22.89 -7.37
C MET A 20 21.47 24.26 -8.07
N ILE A 21 22.65 24.77 -8.46
CA ILE A 21 22.78 26.17 -8.96
C ILE A 21 22.67 26.31 -10.49
N PHE A 22 22.57 25.23 -11.27
CA PHE A 22 22.30 25.34 -12.72
C PHE A 22 21.08 24.52 -13.14
N VAL A 23 19.88 25.06 -12.90
CA VAL A 23 18.72 24.75 -13.76
C VAL A 23 18.02 26.05 -14.09
N ASP A 24 18.41 26.59 -15.23
CA ASP A 24 17.82 27.75 -15.86
C ASP A 24 16.41 27.43 -16.39
N THR A 25 15.63 28.49 -16.47
CA THR A 25 14.22 28.59 -16.88
C THR A 25 13.86 27.82 -18.16
N ALA A 26 13.01 26.80 -18.06
CA ALA A 26 12.36 26.18 -19.23
C ALA A 26 10.96 25.65 -18.91
N CYS A 27 10.00 26.08 -19.75
CA CYS A 27 8.65 25.58 -20.03
C CYS A 27 8.10 24.43 -19.15
N CYS A 28 6.89 24.60 -18.58
CA CYS A 28 6.13 23.54 -17.91
C CYS A 28 6.32 22.19 -18.62
N PRO A 29 7.07 21.23 -18.04
CA PRO A 29 7.33 19.98 -18.73
C PRO A 29 6.00 19.27 -18.95
N LYS A 30 5.70 18.96 -20.21
CA LYS A 30 4.59 18.08 -20.58
C LYS A 30 4.68 16.84 -19.69
N LYS A 31 3.57 16.44 -19.05
CA LYS A 31 3.54 15.26 -18.17
C LYS A 31 4.29 14.12 -18.86
N PRO A 32 5.36 13.56 -18.26
CA PRO A 32 6.14 12.53 -18.92
C PRO A 32 5.19 11.38 -19.28
N LYS A 33 5.11 11.06 -20.58
CA LYS A 33 4.30 9.93 -21.05
C LYS A 33 4.89 8.66 -20.44
N TYR A 34 4.05 7.92 -19.74
CA TYR A 34 4.40 6.61 -19.20
C TYR A 34 4.98 5.75 -20.34
N THR A 35 6.23 5.34 -20.20
CA THR A 35 6.88 4.42 -21.14
C THR A 35 6.96 3.06 -20.44
N PRO A 36 6.22 2.04 -20.91
CA PRO A 36 6.22 0.73 -20.27
C PRO A 36 7.62 0.11 -20.28
N SER A 37 7.95 -0.62 -19.21
CA SER A 37 9.18 -1.42 -19.19
C SER A 37 9.11 -2.54 -20.22
N THR A 38 10.26 -2.88 -20.82
CA THR A 38 10.39 -4.02 -21.74
C THR A 38 10.56 -5.36 -21.02
N SER A 39 10.80 -5.33 -19.71
CA SER A 39 10.97 -6.52 -18.87
C SER A 39 9.73 -6.75 -17.99
N PHE A 40 9.39 -8.02 -17.80
CA PHE A 40 8.16 -8.42 -17.11
C PHE A 40 8.42 -9.55 -16.11
N SER A 41 7.75 -9.46 -14.97
CA SER A 41 7.57 -10.58 -14.06
C SER A 41 6.45 -11.47 -14.59
N THR A 42 6.75 -12.75 -14.78
CA THR A 42 5.78 -13.76 -15.22
C THR A 42 5.67 -14.86 -14.18
N HIS A 43 4.44 -15.31 -13.94
CA HIS A 43 4.16 -16.45 -13.08
C HIS A 43 2.79 -17.02 -13.49
N PRO A 44 2.59 -18.36 -13.49
CA PRO A 44 1.31 -18.96 -13.88
C PRO A 44 0.09 -18.48 -13.09
N SER A 45 0.30 -17.92 -11.89
CA SER A 45 -0.77 -17.37 -11.04
C SER A 45 -1.08 -15.90 -11.28
N TYR A 46 -0.27 -15.19 -12.08
CA TYR A 46 -0.55 -13.83 -12.50
C TYR A 46 -1.60 -13.84 -13.62
N PRO A 47 -2.66 -13.01 -13.56
CA PRO A 47 -3.63 -12.91 -14.65
C PRO A 47 -3.03 -12.45 -15.98
N PHE A 48 -1.94 -11.69 -15.92
CA PHE A 48 -1.16 -11.21 -17.06
C PHE A 48 0.27 -10.88 -16.58
N PRO A 49 1.28 -10.82 -17.48
CA PRO A 49 2.63 -10.38 -17.14
C PRO A 49 2.64 -8.98 -16.53
N ILE A 50 3.39 -8.79 -15.43
CA ILE A 50 3.47 -7.50 -14.73
C ILE A 50 4.81 -6.85 -15.10
N PRO A 51 4.84 -5.66 -15.72
CA PRO A 51 6.09 -5.00 -16.09
C PRO A 51 6.95 -4.69 -14.86
N HIS A 52 8.25 -4.56 -15.09
CA HIS A 52 9.16 -4.02 -14.09
C HIS A 52 8.99 -2.50 -13.98
N LEU A 53 9.48 -1.90 -12.90
CA LEU A 53 9.53 -0.44 -12.80
C LEU A 53 10.47 0.11 -13.90
N PRO A 54 10.07 1.15 -14.64
CA PRO A 54 10.97 1.88 -15.54
C PRO A 54 12.14 2.51 -14.77
N SER A 55 13.28 2.72 -15.44
CA SER A 55 14.46 3.36 -14.84
C SER A 55 14.15 4.74 -14.27
N SER A 56 13.30 5.51 -14.97
CA SER A 56 12.83 6.82 -14.51
C SER A 56 12.11 6.79 -13.16
N ILE A 57 11.65 5.63 -12.69
CA ILE A 57 11.13 5.46 -11.33
C ILE A 57 12.24 4.90 -10.41
N THR A 58 12.93 3.84 -10.81
CA THR A 58 13.92 3.16 -9.95
C THR A 58 15.10 4.06 -9.58
N ASP A 59 15.56 4.91 -10.50
CA ASP A 59 16.66 5.84 -10.29
C ASP A 59 16.33 6.84 -9.17
N HIS A 60 15.04 7.21 -9.05
CA HIS A 60 14.57 8.07 -7.97
C HIS A 60 14.29 7.32 -6.67
N LEU A 61 13.89 6.04 -6.72
CA LEU A 61 13.65 5.23 -5.51
C LEU A 61 14.92 5.01 -4.67
N GLY A 62 16.10 5.05 -5.29
CA GLY A 62 17.39 4.97 -4.58
C GLY A 62 17.64 6.11 -3.59
N PHE A 63 16.87 7.21 -3.66
CA PHE A 63 16.95 8.33 -2.72
C PHE A 63 15.91 8.25 -1.59
N ALA A 64 15.19 7.13 -1.45
CA ALA A 64 14.32 6.90 -0.30
C ALA A 64 15.15 6.48 0.94
N PRO A 65 14.76 6.90 2.16
CA PRO A 65 13.64 7.80 2.45
C PRO A 65 13.94 9.26 2.07
N ALA A 66 12.95 9.96 1.51
CA ALA A 66 13.07 11.37 1.14
C ALA A 66 13.08 12.33 2.35
N SER A 67 12.39 11.95 3.42
CA SER A 67 12.38 12.63 4.72
C SER A 67 12.67 11.64 5.84
N GLU A 68 13.26 12.10 6.94
CA GLU A 68 13.42 11.26 8.14
C GLU A 68 12.08 10.86 8.75
N GLY A 69 12.04 9.68 9.36
CA GLY A 69 10.85 9.16 10.01
C GLY A 69 10.60 9.86 11.35
N GLN A 70 9.40 10.41 11.54
CA GLN A 70 8.98 11.02 12.79
C GLN A 70 8.19 10.00 13.62
N PHE A 71 8.59 9.82 14.88
CA PHE A 71 7.84 8.95 15.80
C PHE A 71 6.54 9.64 16.23
N ILE A 72 5.44 8.91 16.16
CA ILE A 72 4.16 9.32 16.76
C ILE A 72 3.96 8.40 17.96
N ASN A 73 4.45 8.86 19.11
CA ASN A 73 4.60 8.09 20.34
C ASN A 73 4.02 8.83 21.58
N ASP A 74 3.14 9.80 21.34
CA ASP A 74 2.48 10.63 22.34
C ASP A 74 1.50 9.85 23.24
N GLN A 75 1.26 8.57 22.93
CA GLN A 75 0.41 7.65 23.68
C GLN A 75 1.11 6.27 23.85
N THR A 76 2.41 6.28 24.14
CA THR A 76 3.24 5.07 24.35
C THR A 76 2.79 4.22 25.53
N ASP A 77 2.28 4.83 26.60
CA ASP A 77 1.65 4.10 27.73
C ASP A 77 0.42 3.28 27.30
N LEU A 78 -0.10 3.56 26.10
CA LEU A 78 -1.20 2.86 25.46
C LEU A 78 -0.74 2.02 24.27
N ASP A 79 0.54 1.61 24.24
CA ASP A 79 1.07 0.66 23.25
C ASP A 79 1.01 1.17 21.78
N LEU A 80 1.05 2.49 21.56
CA LEU A 80 1.13 3.09 20.22
C LEU A 80 2.59 3.22 19.74
N ASP A 81 2.92 2.55 18.65
CA ASP A 81 4.24 2.59 17.99
C ASP A 81 4.08 2.83 16.48
N LEU A 82 4.25 4.09 16.09
CA LEU A 82 4.13 4.58 14.73
C LEU A 82 5.37 5.38 14.35
N ILE A 83 5.87 5.18 13.13
CA ILE A 83 6.87 6.03 12.50
C ILE A 83 6.30 6.55 11.19
N TYR A 84 6.29 7.87 11.01
CA TYR A 84 5.67 8.54 9.88
C TYR A 84 6.70 9.29 9.04
N TYR A 85 6.77 8.97 7.76
CA TYR A 85 7.68 9.56 6.78
C TYR A 85 6.89 10.42 5.80
N GLN A 86 7.19 11.72 5.77
CA GLN A 86 6.47 12.72 5.00
C GLN A 86 7.40 13.54 4.08
N PRO A 87 7.62 13.12 2.82
CA PRO A 87 7.29 11.81 2.26
C PRO A 87 8.42 10.79 2.48
N TYR A 88 8.12 9.50 2.30
CA TYR A 88 9.14 8.46 2.16
C TYR A 88 9.67 8.37 0.73
N ILE A 89 8.76 8.42 -0.24
CA ILE A 89 9.10 8.33 -1.67
C ILE A 89 9.44 9.72 -2.21
N PRO A 90 10.59 9.90 -2.87
CA PRO A 90 10.97 11.17 -3.48
C PRO A 90 9.92 11.68 -4.45
N ALA A 91 9.64 13.00 -4.40
CA ALA A 91 8.58 13.65 -5.18
C ALA A 91 8.63 13.33 -6.68
N ALA A 92 9.84 13.21 -7.24
CA ALA A 92 10.08 12.89 -8.65
C ALA A 92 9.49 11.52 -9.08
N ALA A 93 9.39 10.55 -8.16
CA ALA A 93 8.88 9.21 -8.45
C ALA A 93 7.37 9.06 -8.21
N GLN A 94 6.76 9.91 -7.37
CA GLN A 94 5.43 9.65 -6.80
C GLN A 94 4.32 9.52 -7.85
N THR A 95 4.23 10.48 -8.77
CA THR A 95 3.18 10.49 -9.81
C THR A 95 3.34 9.32 -10.79
N ALA A 96 4.58 9.05 -11.22
CA ALA A 96 4.87 7.96 -12.13
C ALA A 96 4.59 6.60 -11.49
N LEU A 97 4.96 6.43 -10.21
CA LEU A 97 4.71 5.20 -9.46
C LEU A 97 3.21 4.99 -9.20
N PHE A 98 2.45 6.04 -8.88
CA PHE A 98 0.99 5.95 -8.78
C PHE A 98 0.36 5.44 -10.09
N SER A 99 0.70 6.06 -11.22
CA SER A 99 0.17 5.68 -12.53
C SER A 99 0.56 4.25 -12.90
N PHE A 100 1.83 3.88 -12.69
CA PHE A 100 2.32 2.52 -12.92
C PHE A 100 1.53 1.49 -12.08
N LEU A 101 1.44 1.68 -10.76
CA LEU A 101 0.77 0.73 -9.87
C LEU A 101 -0.72 0.58 -10.23
N ARG A 102 -1.36 1.67 -10.65
CA ARG A 102 -2.78 1.67 -11.04
C ARG A 102 -3.01 0.96 -12.37
N GLN A 103 -2.15 1.20 -13.36
CA GLN A 103 -2.30 0.67 -14.72
C GLN A 103 -1.85 -0.78 -14.84
N GLU A 104 -0.82 -1.18 -14.10
CA GLU A 104 -0.09 -2.43 -14.36
C GLU A 104 -0.36 -3.54 -13.35
N LEU A 105 -1.05 -3.26 -12.24
CA LEU A 105 -1.44 -4.30 -11.29
C LEU A 105 -2.84 -4.85 -11.59
N PRO A 106 -3.05 -6.18 -11.45
CA PRO A 106 -4.38 -6.77 -11.49
C PRO A 106 -5.12 -6.47 -10.19
N PHE A 107 -6.32 -5.94 -10.28
CA PHE A 107 -7.15 -5.63 -9.12
C PHE A 107 -8.41 -6.48 -9.06
N TYR A 108 -9.02 -6.56 -7.88
CA TYR A 108 -10.23 -7.33 -7.61
C TYR A 108 -11.17 -6.50 -6.76
N ARG A 109 -12.47 -6.60 -7.03
CA ARG A 109 -13.51 -6.13 -6.12
C ARG A 109 -14.12 -7.35 -5.45
N VAL A 110 -13.71 -7.62 -4.21
CA VAL A 110 -13.94 -8.91 -3.58
C VAL A 110 -15.36 -8.97 -3.04
N HIS A 111 -16.02 -10.10 -3.28
CA HIS A 111 -17.33 -10.43 -2.74
C HIS A 111 -17.17 -11.53 -1.70
N TYR A 112 -17.71 -11.32 -0.50
CA TYR A 112 -17.71 -12.32 0.56
C TYR A 112 -18.96 -12.19 1.43
N ALA A 113 -19.37 -13.30 2.02
CA ALA A 113 -20.42 -13.32 3.03
C ALA A 113 -19.81 -13.10 4.41
N ILE A 114 -20.44 -12.27 5.23
CA ILE A 114 -20.23 -12.26 6.68
C ILE A 114 -21.48 -12.80 7.34
N ASP A 115 -21.29 -13.86 8.14
CA ASP A 115 -22.32 -14.40 9.01
C ASP A 115 -22.24 -13.73 10.39
N ARG A 116 -23.33 -13.09 10.80
CA ARG A 116 -23.50 -12.52 12.15
C ARG A 116 -24.69 -13.20 12.81
N GLY A 117 -24.41 -14.32 13.48
CA GLY A 117 -25.45 -15.18 14.04
C GLY A 117 -26.25 -15.86 12.94
N ARG A 118 -27.56 -15.56 12.86
CA ARG A 118 -28.46 -16.11 11.82
C ARG A 118 -28.55 -15.25 10.55
N ILE A 119 -27.86 -14.11 10.50
CA ILE A 119 -27.91 -13.19 9.37
C ILE A 119 -26.63 -13.32 8.55
N SER A 120 -26.76 -13.78 7.30
CA SER A 120 -25.70 -13.74 6.29
C SER A 120 -25.83 -12.44 5.48
N THR A 121 -24.81 -11.60 5.49
CA THR A 121 -24.75 -10.38 4.66
C THR A 121 -23.69 -10.52 3.58
N GLN A 122 -24.08 -10.27 2.33
CA GLN A 122 -23.13 -10.21 1.21
C GLN A 122 -22.46 -8.84 1.17
N ILE A 123 -21.13 -8.82 1.19
CA ILE A 123 -20.33 -7.61 1.18
C ILE A 123 -19.47 -7.60 -0.08
N THR A 124 -19.52 -6.47 -0.76
CA THR A 124 -18.55 -6.09 -1.79
C THR A 124 -17.55 -5.14 -1.15
N THR A 125 -16.25 -5.40 -1.28
CA THR A 125 -15.24 -4.49 -0.74
C THR A 125 -15.43 -3.09 -1.35
N PRO A 126 -15.55 -2.02 -0.52
CA PRO A 126 -15.68 -0.66 -1.00
C PRO A 126 -14.30 -0.09 -1.38
N ARG A 127 -13.55 -0.86 -2.19
CA ARG A 127 -12.23 -0.57 -2.76
C ARG A 127 -11.82 -1.76 -3.62
N TYR A 128 -10.91 -1.51 -4.55
CA TYR A 128 -10.22 -2.56 -5.29
C TYR A 128 -9.01 -3.05 -4.48
N THR A 129 -8.70 -4.34 -4.58
CA THR A 129 -7.60 -4.97 -3.84
C THR A 129 -6.74 -5.84 -4.74
N THR A 130 -5.48 -6.03 -4.37
CA THR A 130 -4.57 -6.99 -5.00
C THR A 130 -3.57 -7.51 -4.00
N VAL A 131 -3.20 -8.79 -4.11
CA VAL A 131 -2.27 -9.44 -3.18
C VAL A 131 -1.18 -10.18 -3.91
N PHE A 132 0.03 -9.99 -3.39
CA PHE A 132 1.22 -10.74 -3.74
C PHE A 132 1.96 -11.16 -2.47
N GLY A 133 2.54 -12.35 -2.47
CA GLY A 133 3.27 -12.88 -1.35
C GLY A 133 3.01 -14.36 -1.10
N THR A 134 3.97 -14.96 -0.42
CA THR A 134 3.95 -16.35 0.01
C THR A 134 4.63 -16.44 1.36
N SER A 135 4.00 -17.13 2.32
CA SER A 135 4.57 -17.30 3.66
C SER A 135 5.76 -18.25 3.64
N LEU A 136 5.76 -19.20 2.71
CA LEU A 136 6.76 -20.23 2.48
C LEU A 136 6.99 -20.38 0.97
N PRO A 137 8.15 -20.91 0.53
CA PRO A 137 8.40 -21.14 -0.89
C PRO A 137 7.33 -22.03 -1.54
N VAL A 138 6.80 -21.60 -2.70
CA VAL A 138 5.69 -22.26 -3.43
C VAL A 138 6.04 -23.71 -3.82
N GLY A 139 7.31 -24.00 -4.13
CA GLY A 139 7.75 -25.35 -4.52
C GLY A 139 7.76 -26.37 -3.37
N ASN A 140 7.84 -25.91 -2.12
CA ASN A 140 7.94 -26.77 -0.95
C ASN A 140 6.62 -26.85 -0.16
N THR A 141 5.57 -26.15 -0.61
CA THR A 141 4.32 -26.01 0.15
C THR A 141 3.08 -26.09 -0.75
N ARG A 142 2.20 -27.06 -0.48
CA ARG A 142 0.91 -27.17 -1.17
C ARG A 142 -0.13 -26.23 -0.54
N TYR A 143 -0.37 -25.07 -1.15
CA TYR A 143 -1.43 -24.13 -0.72
C TYR A 143 -2.81 -24.53 -1.27
N LYS A 144 -3.89 -24.15 -0.56
CA LYS A 144 -5.27 -24.29 -1.07
C LYS A 144 -5.58 -23.31 -2.21
N CYS A 145 -5.01 -22.10 -2.14
CA CYS A 145 -5.04 -21.13 -3.22
C CYS A 145 -3.79 -21.27 -4.10
N THR A 146 -3.81 -20.68 -5.29
CA THR A 146 -2.61 -20.52 -6.11
C THR A 146 -1.95 -19.19 -5.73
N PRO A 147 -0.92 -19.18 -4.87
CA PRO A 147 -0.34 -17.92 -4.43
C PRO A 147 0.43 -17.24 -5.57
N ARG A 148 0.64 -15.93 -5.43
CA ARG A 148 1.35 -15.10 -6.39
C ARG A 148 2.63 -14.59 -5.73
N PRO A 149 3.83 -14.95 -6.20
CA PRO A 149 5.05 -14.35 -5.67
C PRO A 149 5.03 -12.83 -5.89
N LEU A 150 5.84 -12.08 -5.13
CA LEU A 150 5.98 -10.65 -5.38
C LEU A 150 6.55 -10.42 -6.79
N PRO A 151 5.89 -9.62 -7.64
CA PRO A 151 6.48 -9.19 -8.89
C PRO A 151 7.64 -8.25 -8.59
N PHE A 152 8.59 -8.16 -9.52
CA PHE A 152 9.83 -7.40 -9.34
C PHE A 152 9.57 -5.94 -8.94
N CYS A 153 8.54 -5.30 -9.50
CA CYS A 153 8.18 -3.93 -9.17
C CYS A 153 7.79 -3.70 -7.70
N LEU A 154 7.15 -4.68 -7.06
CA LEU A 154 6.80 -4.62 -5.63
C LEU A 154 7.94 -5.12 -4.74
N ASP A 155 8.76 -6.03 -5.24
CA ASP A 155 9.94 -6.53 -4.53
C ASP A 155 11.03 -5.46 -4.37
N GLU A 156 11.22 -4.59 -5.36
CA GLU A 156 12.12 -3.45 -5.25
C GLU A 156 11.69 -2.47 -4.14
N LEU A 157 10.38 -2.16 -4.08
CA LEU A 157 9.82 -1.37 -2.98
C LEU A 157 10.00 -2.05 -1.62
N ARG A 158 9.79 -3.38 -1.57
CA ARG A 158 10.02 -4.16 -0.35
C ARG A 158 11.46 -4.00 0.13
N LYS A 159 12.46 -4.22 -0.73
CA LYS A 159 13.88 -4.16 -0.37
C LYS A 159 14.29 -2.80 0.20
N ILE A 160 13.88 -1.69 -0.43
CA ILE A 160 14.22 -0.35 0.08
C ILE A 160 13.58 -0.06 1.45
N ILE A 161 12.35 -0.55 1.67
CA ILE A 161 11.65 -0.42 2.96
C ILE A 161 12.34 -1.27 4.03
N GLU A 162 12.71 -2.51 3.74
CA GLU A 162 13.44 -3.37 4.67
C GLU A 162 14.79 -2.76 5.05
N ALA A 163 15.53 -2.23 4.07
CA ALA A 163 16.80 -1.55 4.31
C ALA A 163 16.64 -0.32 5.22
N THR A 164 15.57 0.45 5.06
CA THR A 164 15.33 1.66 5.87
C THR A 164 14.82 1.33 7.28
N THR A 165 13.96 0.32 7.41
CA THR A 165 13.21 0.05 8.64
C THR A 165 13.80 -1.07 9.50
N GLY A 166 14.70 -1.88 8.95
CA GLY A 166 15.21 -3.11 9.56
C GLY A 166 14.17 -4.23 9.71
N GLN A 167 12.94 -4.01 9.22
CA GLN A 167 11.88 -5.02 9.23
C GLN A 167 12.00 -5.95 8.03
N THR A 168 11.30 -7.08 8.07
CA THR A 168 11.23 -8.02 6.94
C THR A 168 9.79 -8.28 6.56
N PHE A 169 9.52 -8.42 5.27
CA PHE A 169 8.19 -8.60 4.71
C PHE A 169 8.21 -9.71 3.67
N ASN A 170 7.09 -10.40 3.50
CA ASN A 170 6.91 -11.44 2.48
C ASN A 170 5.52 -11.38 1.82
N PHE A 171 4.70 -10.40 2.20
CA PHE A 171 3.40 -10.10 1.65
C PHE A 171 3.25 -8.63 1.34
N CYS A 172 2.48 -8.36 0.28
CA CYS A 172 2.07 -7.04 -0.16
C CYS A 172 0.57 -7.07 -0.50
N LEU A 173 -0.20 -6.19 0.13
CA LEU A 173 -1.60 -5.92 -0.19
C LEU A 173 -1.71 -4.50 -0.74
N GLY A 174 -2.11 -4.40 -2.01
CA GLY A 174 -2.50 -3.14 -2.64
C GLY A 174 -3.99 -2.89 -2.45
N ASN A 175 -4.34 -1.68 -2.05
CA ASN A 175 -5.72 -1.19 -1.99
C ASN A 175 -5.83 0.04 -2.90
N TYR A 176 -6.69 -0.01 -3.90
CA TYR A 176 -7.03 1.13 -4.73
C TYR A 176 -8.43 1.64 -4.38
N TYR A 177 -8.47 2.86 -3.85
CA TYR A 177 -9.67 3.63 -3.58
C TYR A 177 -9.91 4.50 -4.81
N ALA A 178 -10.91 4.16 -5.62
CA ALA A 178 -11.13 4.83 -6.90
C ALA A 178 -11.54 6.30 -6.73
N ASP A 179 -12.31 6.57 -5.67
CA ASP A 179 -12.80 7.88 -5.31
C ASP A 179 -12.98 7.96 -3.78
N GLY A 180 -13.67 8.99 -3.29
CA GLY A 180 -13.95 9.20 -1.89
C GLY A 180 -15.13 8.41 -1.33
N GLN A 181 -15.85 7.63 -2.15
CA GLN A 181 -16.88 6.70 -1.67
C GLN A 181 -16.27 5.36 -1.24
N ASP A 182 -15.12 4.99 -1.81
CA ASP A 182 -14.32 3.87 -1.36
C ASP A 182 -13.72 4.15 0.04
N SER A 183 -13.66 3.12 0.89
CA SER A 183 -13.28 3.22 2.30
C SER A 183 -12.83 1.88 2.91
N ILE A 184 -12.37 1.93 4.15
CA ILE A 184 -12.21 0.76 5.01
C ILE A 184 -12.58 1.15 6.44
N SER A 185 -13.51 0.41 7.04
CA SER A 185 -13.96 0.64 8.41
C SER A 185 -12.85 0.38 9.43
N TYR A 186 -13.07 0.78 10.68
CA TYR A 186 -12.14 0.50 11.76
C TYR A 186 -11.84 -1.00 11.89
N HIS A 187 -10.56 -1.35 11.82
CA HIS A 187 -10.03 -2.70 11.97
C HIS A 187 -8.61 -2.64 12.54
N SER A 188 -8.09 -3.79 12.94
CA SER A 188 -6.67 -3.99 13.22
C SER A 188 -6.18 -5.11 12.33
N ASP A 189 -4.90 -5.07 11.97
CA ASP A 189 -4.23 -6.18 11.30
C ASP A 189 -3.66 -7.11 12.38
N ASP A 190 -4.56 -7.74 13.15
CA ASP A 190 -4.26 -8.61 14.29
C ASP A 190 -4.52 -10.10 13.99
N GLU A 191 -4.54 -10.47 12.71
CA GLU A 191 -4.73 -11.85 12.32
C GLU A 191 -3.58 -12.74 12.80
N ARG A 192 -3.91 -13.91 13.37
CA ARG A 192 -2.94 -14.84 13.96
C ARG A 192 -1.75 -15.19 13.06
N PHE A 193 -1.95 -15.14 11.74
CA PHE A 193 -0.91 -15.50 10.78
C PHE A 193 0.17 -14.42 10.61
N LEU A 194 -0.02 -13.23 11.17
CA LEU A 194 0.99 -12.16 11.21
C LEU A 194 1.96 -12.29 12.39
N GLY A 195 1.66 -13.18 13.34
CA GLY A 195 2.44 -13.35 14.56
C GLY A 195 2.15 -12.26 15.60
N PRO A 196 2.82 -12.31 16.76
CA PRO A 196 2.72 -11.24 17.75
C PRO A 196 3.40 -9.97 17.24
N ASP A 197 2.80 -8.82 17.55
CA ASP A 197 3.35 -7.48 17.33
C ASP A 197 3.87 -7.22 15.90
N PRO A 198 3.03 -7.40 14.87
CA PRO A 198 3.48 -7.33 13.48
C PRO A 198 3.89 -5.91 13.08
N ALA A 199 4.96 -5.83 12.27
CA ALA A 199 5.33 -4.62 11.56
C ALA A 199 4.57 -4.53 10.23
N ILE A 200 4.04 -3.35 9.93
CA ILE A 200 3.30 -3.05 8.71
C ILE A 200 3.81 -1.75 8.12
N ALA A 201 4.40 -1.81 6.93
CA ALA A 201 4.80 -0.61 6.20
C ALA A 201 3.72 -0.25 5.17
N SER A 202 3.12 0.93 5.32
CA SER A 202 1.99 1.39 4.52
C SER A 202 2.36 2.62 3.68
N LEU A 203 2.62 2.40 2.39
CA LEU A 203 2.87 3.46 1.41
C LEU A 203 1.58 4.01 0.81
N SER A 204 1.49 5.33 0.66
CA SER A 204 0.34 6.02 0.05
C SER A 204 0.73 6.75 -1.24
N PHE A 205 -0.11 6.69 -2.25
CA PHE A 205 0.10 7.36 -3.54
C PHE A 205 -1.20 7.95 -4.09
N GLY A 206 -1.11 9.10 -4.77
CA GLY A 206 -2.26 9.78 -5.36
C GLY A 206 -3.01 10.66 -4.37
N ALA A 207 -4.34 10.61 -4.40
CA ALA A 207 -5.17 11.52 -3.64
C ALA A 207 -4.97 11.41 -2.12
N LYS A 208 -4.99 12.55 -1.43
CA LYS A 208 -4.92 12.59 0.03
C LYS A 208 -6.13 11.89 0.65
N ARG A 209 -5.92 11.11 1.69
CA ARG A 209 -6.99 10.55 2.54
C ARG A 209 -6.62 10.68 4.00
N ASP A 210 -7.65 10.88 4.82
CA ASP A 210 -7.50 10.80 6.27
C ASP A 210 -7.29 9.32 6.65
N PHE A 211 -6.37 9.08 7.57
CA PHE A 211 -6.15 7.80 8.24
C PHE A 211 -6.43 8.03 9.72
N LEU A 212 -7.51 7.41 10.21
CA LEU A 212 -7.97 7.61 11.58
C LEU A 212 -7.55 6.42 12.43
N ILE A 213 -7.01 6.69 13.60
CA ILE A 213 -6.53 5.68 14.55
C ILE A 213 -7.19 5.95 15.90
N LYS A 214 -7.78 4.92 16.52
CA LYS A 214 -8.38 5.01 17.85
C LYS A 214 -8.09 3.76 18.66
N HIS A 215 -7.97 3.90 19.98
CA HIS A 215 -7.76 2.76 20.85
C HIS A 215 -9.01 1.86 20.88
N LYS A 216 -8.82 0.55 21.04
CA LYS A 216 -9.90 -0.41 21.30
C LYS A 216 -10.57 -0.08 22.65
N PRO A 217 -11.84 -0.48 22.88
CA PRO A 217 -12.49 -0.22 24.16
C PRO A 217 -11.65 -0.74 25.33
N ILE A 218 -11.30 0.15 26.25
CA ILE A 218 -10.62 -0.19 27.49
C ILE A 218 -11.72 -0.45 28.53
N PRO A 219 -11.76 -1.63 29.19
CA PRO A 219 -12.72 -1.87 30.25
C PRO A 219 -12.60 -0.79 31.33
N PRO A 220 -13.73 -0.28 31.85
CA PRO A 220 -13.73 0.68 32.95
C PRO A 220 -12.82 0.16 34.08
N PRO A 221 -12.02 1.04 34.71
CA PRO A 221 -11.28 0.65 35.89
C PRO A 221 -12.27 0.14 36.94
N ASP A 222 -11.93 -0.94 37.62
CA ASP A 222 -12.57 -1.26 38.90
C ASP A 222 -12.03 -0.27 39.94
N SER A 223 -12.47 0.99 39.82
CA SER A 223 -12.35 2.20 40.67
C SER A 223 -11.10 2.45 41.55
N ARG A 224 -9.97 1.74 41.41
CA ARG A 224 -8.79 1.92 42.28
C ARG A 224 -7.42 1.94 41.59
N TRP A 225 -7.31 1.60 40.30
CA TRP A 225 -5.99 1.30 39.71
C TRP A 225 -5.69 1.88 38.33
N ARG A 226 -6.63 2.56 37.66
CA ARG A 226 -6.34 3.23 36.38
C ARG A 226 -6.50 4.74 36.53
N SER A 227 -5.36 5.42 36.67
CA SER A 227 -5.21 6.88 36.64
C SER A 227 -4.48 7.33 35.37
N GLY A 228 -4.67 6.59 34.26
CA GLY A 228 -4.06 6.89 32.97
C GLY A 228 -4.89 7.87 32.13
N PRO A 229 -4.27 8.55 31.16
CA PRO A 229 -4.98 9.46 30.26
C PRO A 229 -5.97 8.70 29.37
N GLU A 230 -7.11 9.32 29.10
CA GLU A 230 -8.08 8.82 28.12
C GLU A 230 -7.44 8.77 26.72
N PRO A 231 -7.59 7.66 25.97
CA PRO A 231 -7.02 7.53 24.64
C PRO A 231 -7.60 8.59 23.70
N LYS A 232 -6.73 9.37 23.07
CA LYS A 232 -7.11 10.37 22.05
C LYS A 232 -7.10 9.72 20.68
N GLN A 233 -8.15 9.99 19.90
CA GLN A 233 -8.18 9.61 18.49
C GLN A 233 -7.15 10.42 17.71
N ILE A 234 -6.36 9.74 16.90
CA ILE A 234 -5.34 10.32 16.02
C ILE A 234 -5.90 10.39 14.60
N LYS A 235 -5.63 11.51 13.93
CA LYS A 235 -5.98 11.73 12.53
C LYS A 235 -4.73 12.13 11.76
N LEU A 236 -4.30 11.28 10.83
CA LEU A 236 -3.19 11.55 9.93
C LEU A 236 -3.73 11.84 8.53
N ALA A 237 -3.31 12.95 7.92
CA ALA A 237 -3.55 13.18 6.50
C ALA A 237 -2.42 12.53 5.72
N LEU A 238 -2.71 11.42 5.02
CA LEU A 238 -1.73 10.70 4.20
C LEU A 238 -1.73 11.27 2.79
N TYR A 239 -0.60 11.85 2.38
CA TYR A 239 -0.34 12.40 1.05
C TYR A 239 0.35 11.38 0.15
N SER A 240 0.52 11.75 -1.12
CA SER A 240 1.28 10.94 -2.07
C SER A 240 2.74 10.86 -1.65
N GLY A 241 3.30 9.65 -1.70
CA GLY A 241 4.67 9.34 -1.30
C GLY A 241 4.89 9.13 0.20
N ASP A 242 3.90 9.37 1.04
CA ASP A 242 4.01 9.15 2.49
C ASP A 242 4.10 7.65 2.83
N MET A 243 4.85 7.33 3.88
CA MET A 243 4.87 5.98 4.47
C MET A 243 4.56 6.06 5.96
N LEU A 244 3.61 5.24 6.40
CA LEU A 244 3.38 4.97 7.82
C LEU A 244 3.87 3.57 8.16
N LEU A 245 4.82 3.46 9.07
CA LEU A 245 5.27 2.21 9.65
C LEU A 245 4.55 2.00 11.00
N ILE A 246 3.75 0.94 11.09
CA ILE A 246 2.98 0.57 12.28
C ILE A 246 3.62 -0.68 12.89
N LYS A 247 3.94 -0.67 14.19
CA LYS A 247 4.68 -1.78 14.83
C LYS A 247 4.18 -2.05 16.25
N GLY A 248 4.87 -3.00 16.89
CA GLY A 248 4.68 -3.32 18.29
C GLY A 248 3.25 -3.78 18.56
N ARG A 249 2.76 -3.42 19.74
CA ARG A 249 1.42 -3.79 20.20
C ARG A 249 0.32 -2.91 19.60
N THR A 250 0.64 -2.08 18.59
CA THR A 250 -0.34 -1.16 17.98
C THR A 250 -1.53 -1.93 17.41
N GLN A 251 -1.31 -3.01 16.66
CA GLN A 251 -2.42 -3.80 16.10
C GLN A 251 -3.23 -4.53 17.18
N ALA A 252 -2.60 -4.87 18.31
CA ALA A 252 -3.30 -5.49 19.43
C ALA A 252 -4.28 -4.52 20.10
N ASN A 253 -3.93 -3.24 20.22
CA ASN A 253 -4.67 -2.27 21.04
C ASN A 253 -5.37 -1.14 20.27
N TRP A 254 -5.01 -0.89 19.01
CA TRP A 254 -5.51 0.22 18.22
C TRP A 254 -6.21 -0.25 16.94
N LEU A 255 -7.31 0.42 16.61
CA LEU A 255 -8.04 0.28 15.37
C LEU A 255 -7.67 1.42 14.43
N HIS A 256 -7.65 1.15 13.13
CA HIS A 256 -7.43 2.15 12.11
C HIS A 256 -8.44 2.07 10.96
N SER A 257 -8.69 3.19 10.28
CA SER A 257 -9.66 3.28 9.18
C SER A 257 -9.27 4.32 8.14
N VAL A 258 -9.79 4.16 6.92
CA VAL A 258 -9.81 5.19 5.88
C VAL A 258 -11.28 5.52 5.61
N PRO A 259 -11.81 6.63 6.15
CA PRO A 259 -13.21 7.00 5.98
C PRO A 259 -13.48 7.49 4.55
N LYS A 260 -14.77 7.55 4.21
CA LYS A 260 -15.24 8.24 2.99
C LYS A 260 -14.84 9.71 3.02
N ARG A 261 -14.59 10.28 1.85
CA ARG A 261 -14.11 11.66 1.67
C ARG A 261 -14.91 12.39 0.59
N ALA A 262 -15.38 13.59 0.88
CA ALA A 262 -15.96 14.50 -0.11
C ALA A 262 -14.92 15.55 -0.59
N GLY A 263 -15.29 16.35 -1.58
CA GLY A 263 -14.46 17.42 -2.14
C GLY A 263 -13.45 16.93 -3.19
N VAL A 264 -12.49 17.80 -3.54
CA VAL A 264 -11.54 17.59 -4.66
C VAL A 264 -10.74 16.29 -4.50
N ASP A 265 -10.18 16.03 -3.32
CA ASP A 265 -9.46 14.79 -3.05
C ASP A 265 -10.36 13.55 -3.23
N GLY A 266 -11.67 13.68 -2.96
CA GLY A 266 -12.66 12.62 -3.12
C GLY A 266 -13.02 12.31 -4.58
N GLN A 267 -12.59 13.13 -5.54
CA GLN A 267 -12.77 12.90 -6.98
C GLN A 267 -11.57 12.18 -7.62
N MET A 268 -10.50 12.00 -6.85
CA MET A 268 -9.24 11.41 -7.30
C MET A 268 -8.97 10.08 -6.60
N GLY A 269 -8.33 9.16 -7.33
CA GLY A 269 -7.97 7.85 -6.81
C GLY A 269 -6.74 7.88 -5.89
N ARG A 270 -6.71 6.95 -4.92
CA ARG A 270 -5.58 6.72 -4.01
C ARG A 270 -5.19 5.24 -4.05
N ILE A 271 -3.90 4.96 -4.17
CA ILE A 271 -3.35 3.63 -3.95
C ILE A 271 -2.64 3.58 -2.61
N ASN A 272 -2.87 2.49 -1.88
CA ASN A 272 -2.17 2.16 -0.66
C ASN A 272 -1.53 0.78 -0.79
N VAL A 273 -0.21 0.70 -0.62
CA VAL A 273 0.54 -0.56 -0.66
C VAL A 273 1.02 -0.88 0.74
N THR A 274 0.58 -2.00 1.28
CA THR A 274 0.92 -2.43 2.65
C THR A 274 1.74 -3.70 2.63
N PHE A 275 2.97 -3.61 3.15
CA PHE A 275 3.88 -4.73 3.30
C PHE A 275 3.75 -5.34 4.69
N ARG A 276 3.69 -6.67 4.74
CA ARG A 276 3.47 -7.46 5.95
C ARG A 276 4.30 -8.73 5.92
N LYS A 277 4.42 -9.38 7.08
CA LYS A 277 5.08 -10.68 7.24
C LYS A 277 4.08 -11.73 7.71
N ALA A 278 3.68 -12.62 6.82
CA ALA A 278 2.96 -13.82 7.23
C ALA A 278 3.97 -14.85 7.76
N VAL A 279 3.75 -15.33 8.98
CA VAL A 279 4.64 -16.28 9.67
C VAL A 279 4.22 -17.73 9.52
N VAL A 280 2.99 -17.98 9.01
CA VAL A 280 2.46 -19.33 8.79
C VAL A 280 1.73 -19.43 7.46
N LYS A 281 1.64 -20.68 6.96
CA LYS A 281 0.93 -21.05 5.72
C LYS A 281 -0.48 -20.45 5.61
N ALA A 282 -1.23 -20.50 6.71
CA ALA A 282 -2.60 -20.01 6.77
C ALA A 282 -2.74 -18.53 6.38
N GLY A 283 -1.69 -17.71 6.54
CA GLY A 283 -1.70 -16.31 6.13
C GLY A 283 -1.79 -16.14 4.62
N THR A 284 -1.08 -16.97 3.86
CA THR A 284 -1.20 -16.98 2.40
C THR A 284 -2.63 -17.32 1.98
N GLU A 285 -3.21 -18.38 2.54
CA GLU A 285 -4.57 -18.80 2.19
C GLU A 285 -5.61 -17.71 2.54
N ASN A 286 -5.44 -17.06 3.69
CA ASN A 286 -6.33 -15.99 4.15
C ASN A 286 -6.25 -14.76 3.23
N TYR A 287 -5.03 -14.25 2.94
CA TYR A 287 -4.87 -13.06 2.09
C TYR A 287 -5.55 -13.21 0.74
N TYR A 288 -5.37 -14.36 0.06
CA TYR A 288 -5.98 -14.61 -1.24
C TYR A 288 -7.50 -14.76 -1.16
N THR A 289 -8.01 -15.36 -0.09
CA THR A 289 -9.46 -15.53 0.08
C THR A 289 -10.18 -14.19 0.22
N TYR A 290 -9.64 -13.26 1.03
CA TYR A 290 -10.33 -12.00 1.36
C TYR A 290 -9.97 -10.82 0.46
N ASN A 291 -8.88 -10.88 -0.29
CA ASN A 291 -8.38 -9.74 -1.11
C ASN A 291 -8.28 -10.06 -2.61
N VAL A 292 -8.67 -11.26 -3.01
CA VAL A 292 -8.83 -11.65 -4.42
C VAL A 292 -10.18 -12.32 -4.60
N GLY A 293 -10.46 -13.33 -3.77
CA GLY A 293 -11.72 -14.08 -3.82
C GLY A 293 -11.90 -14.82 -5.15
N LYS A 294 -13.15 -14.93 -5.60
CA LYS A 294 -13.54 -15.55 -6.88
C LYS A 294 -14.04 -14.53 -7.92
N GLY A 295 -13.79 -13.24 -7.69
CA GLY A 295 -14.30 -12.16 -8.53
C GLY A 295 -13.53 -12.00 -9.84
N ASP A 296 -14.10 -11.19 -10.74
CA ASP A 296 -13.43 -10.78 -11.98
C ASP A 296 -12.13 -10.00 -11.67
N VAL A 297 -11.15 -10.15 -12.55
CA VAL A 297 -9.95 -9.30 -12.57
C VAL A 297 -10.32 -7.96 -13.19
N PHE A 298 -9.89 -6.86 -12.59
CA PHE A 298 -10.04 -5.50 -13.11
C PHE A 298 -8.68 -4.89 -13.41
N ARG A 299 -8.66 -4.03 -14.43
CA ARG A 299 -7.50 -3.19 -14.78
C ARG A 299 -7.97 -1.77 -15.02
N TRP A 300 -7.11 -0.80 -14.75
CA TRP A 300 -7.40 0.60 -15.05
C TRP A 300 -7.41 0.83 -16.56
N ASN A 301 -8.49 1.44 -17.06
CA ASN A 301 -8.61 1.95 -18.41
C ASN A 301 -8.34 3.47 -18.37
N GLU A 302 -7.23 3.90 -18.98
CA GLU A 302 -6.82 5.30 -18.98
C GLU A 302 -7.78 6.18 -19.80
N ASP A 303 -8.25 5.71 -20.95
CA ASP A 303 -9.18 6.45 -21.83
C ASP A 303 -10.55 6.63 -21.17
N GLY A 304 -11.02 5.59 -20.47
CA GLY A 304 -12.30 5.60 -19.76
C GLY A 304 -12.24 6.19 -18.35
N GLY A 305 -11.04 6.47 -17.82
CA GLY A 305 -10.84 7.00 -16.47
C GLY A 305 -11.42 6.12 -15.35
N ARG A 306 -11.47 4.80 -15.54
CA ARG A 306 -12.11 3.87 -14.58
C ARG A 306 -11.49 2.47 -14.61
N MET A 307 -11.74 1.69 -13.57
CA MET A 307 -11.46 0.25 -13.56
C MET A 307 -12.47 -0.48 -14.44
N VAL A 308 -12.00 -1.38 -15.30
CA VAL A 308 -12.83 -2.23 -16.17
C VAL A 308 -12.45 -3.70 -16.01
N PRO A 309 -13.39 -4.65 -16.18
CA PRO A 309 -13.06 -6.07 -16.18
C PRO A 309 -12.03 -6.41 -17.25
N TRP A 310 -10.94 -7.06 -16.87
CA TRP A 310 -9.89 -7.52 -17.76
C TRP A 310 -10.35 -8.75 -18.55
N GLY A 311 -10.04 -8.79 -19.84
CA GLY A 311 -10.32 -9.94 -20.71
C GLY A 311 -11.77 -10.08 -21.22
N LYS A 312 -12.69 -9.20 -20.80
CA LYS A 312 -14.04 -9.09 -21.41
C LYS A 312 -13.98 -8.02 -22.50
N ARG A 313 -14.35 -8.37 -23.76
CA ARG A 313 -14.46 -7.38 -24.85
C ARG A 313 -15.54 -6.36 -24.46
N GLU A 314 -15.19 -5.08 -24.36
CA GLU A 314 -16.21 -4.03 -24.29
C GLU A 314 -16.91 -3.95 -25.65
N VAL A 315 -18.19 -4.36 -25.71
CA VAL A 315 -19.04 -4.10 -26.87
C VAL A 315 -19.44 -2.62 -26.79
N TRP A 316 -18.63 -1.75 -27.38
CA TRP A 316 -19.06 -0.38 -27.63
C TRP A 316 -20.00 -0.42 -28.83
N ALA A 317 -21.30 -0.29 -28.57
CA ALA A 317 -22.24 0.15 -29.59
C ALA A 317 -21.81 1.54 -30.05
N ARG A 318 -21.04 1.62 -31.13
CA ARG A 318 -20.89 2.86 -31.87
C ARG A 318 -22.27 3.11 -32.48
N GLY A 319 -22.95 4.15 -32.01
CA GLY A 319 -24.06 4.71 -32.75
C GLY A 319 -23.52 5.17 -34.09
N GLU A 320 -23.75 4.38 -35.12
CA GLU A 320 -23.67 4.83 -36.49
C GLU A 320 -24.82 5.83 -36.68
N GLY A 321 -24.45 7.07 -37.00
CA GLY A 321 -25.39 8.07 -37.45
C GLY A 321 -26.05 7.60 -38.74
N VAL A 322 -27.37 7.75 -38.78
CA VAL A 322 -28.14 7.92 -40.01
C VAL A 322 -28.25 9.42 -40.27
#